data_AF-A0A8B7IG33-F1
#
_entry.id   AF-A0A8B7IG33-F1
#
_cell.length_a   1.000
_cell.length_b   1.000
_cell.length_c   1.000
_cell.angle_alpha   90.00
_cell.angle_beta   90.00
_cell.angle_gamma   90.00
#
_symmetry.space_group_name_H-M   'P 1'
#
loop_
_entity.id
_entity.type
_entity.pdbx_description
1 polymer ?
#
loop_
_entity_poly.entity_id
_entity_poly.type
_entity_poly.pdbx_seq_one_letter_code
_entity_poly.pdbx_strand_id
1 'polypeptide(L)'
;MWFHLLRFGLLPRFCLTPTLVVGRACFGYPLTKARSGLLQRTKGVCLRPCRPRSSAAAADASEEGVLLKWGLLLVPLTTFCLGTWQVQRRKWKLDLIAQLASRLAAEPIPLTLDPMELKELEYRPVKVRGHFDHSKELYILPRSLVDPEREAREAGRLTSNPENGANVITPFYCTDLGVTILVNRGFVPKKKLKPETRLKGQIEDEIDVTGVVRMSETRKPFVPENNIEKNRWHYRDLEAMAKVTGAEPIFIDADFRSTVPGGPIGGQTRVSLRNEHMQYIITWYGLCAATSFMWYRKFIQKIPL
;
A
#
# COMPACT_ATOMS: atom_id res chain seq x y z
N MET A 1 9.66 -7.20 -30.57
CA MET A 1 8.91 -5.92 -30.56
C MET A 1 7.66 -6.00 -29.68
N TRP A 2 7.77 -6.58 -28.47
CA TRP A 2 6.69 -6.74 -27.47
C TRP A 2 7.14 -6.32 -26.05
N PHE A 3 8.31 -5.71 -25.93
CA PHE A 3 8.94 -5.37 -24.63
C PHE A 3 8.90 -3.87 -24.29
N HIS A 4 8.22 -3.03 -25.08
CA HIS A 4 8.25 -1.58 -24.92
C HIS A 4 6.93 -0.92 -24.46
N LEU A 5 5.86 -1.69 -24.24
CA LEU A 5 4.50 -1.15 -24.00
C LEU A 5 4.00 -1.17 -22.54
N LEU A 6 4.81 -1.63 -21.58
CA LEU A 6 4.41 -1.66 -20.16
C LEU A 6 4.96 -0.49 -19.31
N ARG A 7 5.31 0.63 -19.95
CA ARG A 7 5.88 1.80 -19.28
C ARG A 7 4.87 2.88 -18.88
N PHE A 8 3.57 2.70 -19.14
CA PHE A 8 2.54 3.63 -18.67
C PHE A 8 1.41 2.87 -17.98
N GLY A 9 1.25 3.13 -16.69
CA GLY A 9 0.08 2.70 -15.93
C GLY A 9 -1.11 3.58 -16.28
N LEU A 10 -2.27 2.94 -16.46
CA LEU A 10 -3.63 3.46 -16.21
C LEU A 10 -4.61 2.38 -16.70
N LEU A 11 -5.18 1.60 -15.78
CA LEU A 11 -6.43 0.90 -16.04
C LEU A 11 -7.34 1.01 -14.81
N PRO A 12 -8.63 1.33 -15.00
CA PRO A 12 -9.55 1.71 -13.94
C PRO A 12 -10.04 0.51 -13.12
N ARG A 13 -10.28 0.72 -11.82
CA ARG A 13 -10.93 -0.25 -10.93
C ARG A 13 -12.39 -0.39 -11.34
N PHE A 14 -12.75 -1.49 -12.02
CA PHE A 14 -14.14 -1.92 -12.11
C PHE A 14 -14.54 -2.66 -10.83
N CYS A 15 -15.48 -2.07 -10.09
CA CYS A 15 -16.13 -2.64 -8.93
C CYS A 15 -17.47 -3.24 -9.42
N LEU A 16 -17.62 -4.56 -9.34
CA LEU A 16 -18.89 -5.25 -9.63
C LEU A 16 -19.33 -5.96 -8.35
N THR A 17 -20.36 -5.41 -7.71
CA THR A 17 -21.19 -6.06 -6.69
C THR A 17 -22.23 -6.93 -7.37
N PRO A 18 -22.47 -8.19 -6.94
CA PRO A 18 -23.64 -8.93 -7.37
C PRO A 18 -24.77 -8.80 -6.34
N THR A 19 -25.88 -8.20 -6.76
CA THR A 19 -27.21 -8.30 -6.14
C THR A 19 -27.81 -9.66 -6.48
N LEU A 20 -28.11 -10.46 -5.46
CA LEU A 20 -28.71 -11.80 -5.60
C LEU A 20 -30.23 -11.66 -5.43
N VAL A 21 -31.00 -11.92 -6.50
CA VAL A 21 -32.46 -12.02 -6.46
C VAL A 21 -32.84 -13.50 -6.57
N VAL A 22 -33.56 -13.97 -5.55
CA VAL A 22 -34.09 -15.34 -5.44
C VAL A 22 -35.45 -15.40 -6.14
N GLY A 23 -35.61 -16.33 -7.08
CA GLY A 23 -36.89 -16.69 -7.70
C GLY A 23 -37.14 -18.19 -7.58
N ARG A 24 -38.06 -18.57 -6.68
CA ARG A 24 -38.68 -19.91 -6.60
C ARG A 24 -39.77 -20.02 -7.67
N ALA A 25 -39.87 -21.16 -8.33
CA ALA A 25 -41.15 -21.69 -8.83
C ALA A 25 -41.11 -23.22 -8.87
N CYS A 26 -42.28 -23.79 -8.62
CA CYS A 26 -42.54 -25.12 -8.14
C CYS A 26 -43.46 -25.86 -9.14
N PHE A 27 -43.39 -27.19 -9.08
CA PHE A 27 -44.48 -28.16 -9.37
C PHE A 27 -44.87 -28.50 -10.82
N GLY A 28 -45.06 -29.81 -11.05
CA GLY A 28 -46.02 -30.31 -12.04
C GLY A 28 -45.69 -31.67 -12.68
N TYR A 29 -45.91 -32.78 -11.98
CA TYR A 29 -46.30 -34.07 -12.58
C TYR A 29 -47.74 -34.38 -12.13
N PRO A 30 -48.58 -34.97 -13.01
CA PRO A 30 -49.02 -36.36 -12.81
C PRO A 30 -49.18 -37.15 -14.15
N LEU A 31 -48.87 -38.45 -14.27
CA LEU A 31 -49.48 -39.70 -13.74
C LEU A 31 -50.63 -40.27 -14.62
N THR A 32 -50.58 -41.60 -14.79
CA THR A 32 -51.60 -42.57 -15.30
C THR A 32 -51.58 -42.84 -16.82
N LYS A 33 -51.83 -44.05 -17.37
CA LYS A 33 -52.50 -45.27 -16.87
C LYS A 33 -52.09 -46.49 -17.73
N ALA A 34 -52.18 -47.68 -17.15
CA ALA A 34 -51.88 -48.99 -17.73
C ALA A 34 -52.92 -49.51 -18.76
N ARG A 35 -52.50 -50.44 -19.63
CA ARG A 35 -53.32 -51.61 -20.00
C ARG A 35 -52.48 -52.76 -20.57
N SER A 36 -52.81 -53.96 -20.10
CA SER A 36 -52.27 -55.27 -20.47
C SER A 36 -52.82 -55.76 -21.81
N GLY A 37 -52.00 -56.49 -22.57
CA GLY A 37 -52.37 -57.17 -23.81
C GLY A 37 -51.39 -58.30 -24.11
N LEU A 38 -51.82 -59.53 -23.80
CA LEU A 38 -51.17 -60.79 -24.12
C LEU A 38 -51.27 -61.04 -25.65
N LEU A 39 -50.19 -61.46 -26.32
CA LEU A 39 -50.18 -62.58 -27.30
C LEU A 39 -48.87 -62.70 -28.10
N GLN A 40 -48.45 -63.96 -28.17
CA GLN A 40 -47.73 -64.63 -29.27
C GLN A 40 -46.27 -64.30 -29.58
N ARG A 41 -45.45 -65.20 -29.02
CA ARG A 41 -44.15 -65.68 -29.49
C ARG A 41 -44.13 -65.96 -31.01
N THR A 42 -43.37 -65.18 -31.75
CA THR A 42 -42.84 -65.54 -33.07
C THR A 42 -41.32 -65.43 -33.05
N LYS A 43 -40.65 -66.46 -33.58
CA LYS A 43 -39.19 -66.57 -33.65
C LYS A 43 -38.66 -65.61 -34.71
N GLY A 44 -38.07 -64.49 -34.27
CA GLY A 44 -37.39 -63.52 -35.13
C GLY A 44 -35.87 -63.65 -34.99
N VAL A 45 -35.21 -63.89 -36.12
CA VAL A 45 -33.76 -63.99 -36.32
C VAL A 45 -33.02 -62.79 -35.70
N CYS A 46 -32.02 -63.06 -34.85
CA CYS A 46 -31.18 -62.03 -34.25
C CYS A 46 -30.06 -61.63 -35.24
N LEU A 47 -30.37 -60.71 -36.15
CA LEU A 47 -29.35 -60.00 -36.92
C LEU A 47 -28.69 -58.96 -35.99
N ARG A 48 -27.43 -59.18 -35.60
CA ARG A 48 -26.60 -58.16 -34.95
C ARG A 48 -26.34 -57.03 -35.97
N PRO A 49 -26.74 -55.78 -35.70
CA PRO A 49 -26.25 -54.66 -36.47
C PRO A 49 -24.82 -54.35 -35.97
N CYS A 50 -23.81 -54.59 -36.80
CA CYS A 50 -22.51 -53.96 -36.62
C CYS A 50 -22.70 -52.44 -36.77
N ARG A 51 -22.74 -51.71 -35.65
CA ARG A 51 -22.63 -50.25 -35.68
C ARG A 51 -21.26 -49.87 -36.25
N PRO A 52 -21.17 -49.02 -37.28
CA PRO A 52 -19.92 -48.37 -37.63
C PRO A 52 -19.49 -47.53 -36.43
N ARG A 53 -18.28 -47.77 -35.93
CA ARG A 53 -17.65 -46.96 -34.89
C ARG A 53 -17.43 -45.57 -35.49
N SER A 54 -18.27 -44.60 -35.10
CA SER A 54 -18.16 -43.22 -35.55
C SER A 54 -16.76 -42.69 -35.25
N SER A 55 -15.98 -42.41 -36.29
CA SER A 55 -14.65 -41.79 -36.21
C SER A 55 -14.70 -40.38 -35.62
N ALA A 56 -15.88 -39.73 -35.59
CA ALA A 56 -16.05 -38.38 -35.09
C ALA A 56 -15.90 -38.28 -33.56
N ALA A 57 -16.44 -39.23 -32.80
CA ALA A 57 -16.34 -39.23 -31.34
C ALA A 57 -14.90 -39.47 -30.81
N ALA A 58 -14.04 -40.10 -31.62
CA ALA A 58 -12.63 -40.28 -31.29
C ALA A 58 -11.77 -39.04 -31.64
N ALA A 59 -12.19 -38.25 -32.63
CA ALA A 59 -11.54 -37.00 -33.00
C ALA A 59 -11.79 -35.91 -31.95
N ASP A 60 -13.05 -35.72 -31.52
CA ASP A 60 -13.45 -34.75 -30.48
C ASP A 60 -12.74 -35.01 -29.15
N ALA A 61 -12.65 -36.28 -28.72
CA ALA A 61 -11.94 -36.65 -27.49
C ALA A 61 -10.42 -36.41 -27.54
N SER A 62 -9.82 -36.42 -28.75
CA SER A 62 -8.39 -36.14 -28.93
C SER A 62 -8.10 -34.64 -28.92
N GLU A 63 -8.98 -33.82 -29.51
CA GLU A 63 -8.86 -32.37 -29.51
C GLU A 63 -9.09 -31.79 -28.10
N GLU A 64 -10.08 -32.28 -27.37
CA GLU A 64 -10.32 -31.87 -25.97
C GLU A 64 -9.12 -32.20 -25.07
N GLY A 65 -8.46 -33.34 -25.26
CA GLY A 65 -7.27 -33.74 -24.51
C GLY A 65 -6.05 -32.86 -24.81
N VAL A 66 -5.90 -32.43 -26.08
CA VAL A 66 -4.84 -31.52 -26.52
C VAL A 66 -5.10 -30.09 -26.01
N LEU A 67 -6.33 -29.59 -26.11
CA LEU A 67 -6.73 -28.29 -25.59
C LEU A 67 -6.58 -28.21 -24.07
N LEU A 68 -6.98 -29.25 -23.33
CA LEU A 68 -6.78 -29.33 -21.88
C LEU A 68 -5.29 -29.36 -21.51
N LYS A 69 -4.48 -30.11 -22.26
CA LYS A 69 -3.02 -30.20 -22.03
C LYS A 69 -2.33 -28.86 -22.20
N TRP A 70 -2.59 -28.14 -23.29
CA TRP A 70 -1.98 -26.83 -23.54
C TRP A 70 -2.62 -25.71 -22.72
N GLY A 71 -3.94 -25.77 -22.50
CA GLY A 71 -4.66 -24.84 -21.65
C GLY A 71 -4.16 -24.85 -20.20
N LEU A 72 -3.80 -26.02 -19.67
CA LEU A 72 -3.27 -26.12 -18.30
C LEU A 72 -1.85 -25.53 -18.17
N LEU A 73 -1.08 -25.41 -19.26
CA LEU A 73 0.23 -24.72 -19.25
C LEU A 73 0.13 -23.19 -19.19
N LEU A 74 -1.06 -22.63 -19.46
CA LEU A 74 -1.27 -21.20 -19.33
C LEU A 74 -1.10 -20.73 -17.87
N VAL A 75 -1.44 -21.57 -16.91
CA VAL A 75 -1.33 -21.26 -15.47
C VAL A 75 0.12 -21.08 -15.02
N PRO A 76 1.05 -22.04 -15.24
CA PRO A 76 2.45 -21.82 -14.90
C PRO A 76 3.08 -20.68 -15.70
N LEU A 77 2.69 -20.48 -16.97
CA LEU A 77 3.19 -19.36 -17.77
C LEU A 77 2.78 -18.00 -17.18
N THR A 78 1.50 -17.83 -16.86
CA THR A 78 1.00 -16.57 -16.28
C THR A 78 1.57 -16.31 -14.90
N THR A 79 1.68 -17.32 -14.04
CA THR A 79 2.27 -17.19 -12.70
C THR A 79 3.77 -16.92 -12.75
N PHE A 80 4.51 -17.47 -13.72
CA PHE A 80 5.91 -17.12 -13.97
C PHE A 80 6.08 -15.65 -14.40
N CYS A 81 5.25 -15.18 -15.34
CA CYS A 81 5.24 -13.78 -15.76
C CYS A 81 4.94 -12.83 -14.59
N LEU A 82 3.95 -13.18 -13.75
CA LEU A 82 3.63 -12.43 -12.53
C LEU A 82 4.78 -12.43 -11.53
N GLY A 83 5.43 -13.58 -11.30
CA GLY A 83 6.62 -13.68 -10.45
C GLY A 83 7.77 -12.79 -10.94
N THR A 84 8.04 -12.82 -12.24
CA THR A 84 9.08 -11.98 -12.88
C THR A 84 8.77 -10.49 -12.72
N TRP A 85 7.52 -10.10 -12.95
CA TRP A 85 7.08 -8.72 -12.75
C TRP A 85 7.25 -8.27 -11.29
N GLN A 86 6.94 -9.13 -10.32
CA GLN A 86 7.12 -8.80 -8.90
C GLN A 86 8.60 -8.61 -8.53
N VAL A 87 9.52 -9.38 -9.13
CA VAL A 87 10.97 -9.17 -8.94
C VAL A 87 11.39 -7.81 -9.46
N GLN A 88 10.99 -7.45 -10.69
CA GLN A 88 11.32 -6.15 -11.28
C GLN A 88 10.73 -5.00 -10.47
N ARG A 89 9.47 -5.14 -10.03
CA ARG A 89 8.77 -4.16 -9.20
C ARG A 89 9.45 -3.98 -7.85
N ARG A 90 9.93 -5.06 -7.23
CA ARG A 90 10.72 -5.02 -6.00
C ARG A 90 12.02 -4.27 -6.20
N LYS A 91 12.78 -4.57 -7.26
CA LYS A 91 14.04 -3.87 -7.56
C LYS A 91 13.83 -2.37 -7.70
N TRP A 92 12.87 -1.96 -8.53
CA TRP A 92 12.51 -0.55 -8.69
C TRP A 92 12.16 0.13 -7.35
N LYS A 93 11.38 -0.54 -6.49
CA LYS A 93 11.07 -0.01 -5.15
C LYS A 93 12.30 0.12 -4.25
N LEU A 94 13.21 -0.85 -4.28
CA LEU A 94 14.44 -0.79 -3.51
C LEU A 94 15.32 0.37 -3.98
N ASP A 95 15.42 0.59 -5.29
CA ASP A 95 16.17 1.70 -5.87
C ASP A 95 15.60 3.06 -5.43
N LEU A 96 14.26 3.20 -5.38
CA LEU A 96 13.58 4.39 -4.85
C LEU A 96 13.88 4.63 -3.36
N ILE A 97 13.81 3.57 -2.54
CA ILE A 97 14.13 3.66 -1.11
C ILE A 97 15.59 4.09 -0.92
N ALA A 98 16.52 3.51 -1.69
CA ALA A 98 17.93 3.84 -1.63
C ALA A 98 18.18 5.32 -2.01
N GLN A 99 17.52 5.81 -3.05
CA GLN A 99 17.58 7.23 -3.43
C GLN A 99 17.07 8.14 -2.31
N LEU A 100 15.90 7.85 -1.73
CA LEU A 100 15.35 8.60 -0.60
C LEU A 100 16.28 8.57 0.61
N ALA A 101 16.83 7.41 0.96
CA ALA A 101 17.77 7.26 2.06
C ALA A 101 19.05 8.08 1.84
N SER A 102 19.59 8.08 0.61
CA SER A 102 20.77 8.89 0.26
C SER A 102 20.51 10.39 0.37
N ARG A 103 19.30 10.86 0.03
CA ARG A 103 18.91 12.27 0.19
C ARG A 103 18.82 12.67 1.66
N LEU A 104 18.21 11.82 2.49
CA LEU A 104 18.08 12.05 3.93
C LEU A 104 19.42 11.98 4.69
N ALA A 105 20.36 11.18 4.20
CA ALA A 105 21.69 11.03 4.81
C ALA A 105 22.71 12.07 4.35
N ALA A 106 22.34 12.93 3.40
CA ALA A 106 23.24 13.96 2.91
C ALA A 106 23.52 15.05 3.96
N GLU A 107 24.62 15.77 3.79
CA GLU A 107 24.98 16.86 4.68
C GLU A 107 23.92 17.97 4.66
N PRO A 108 23.53 18.50 5.84
CA PRO A 108 22.59 19.60 5.92
C PRO A 108 23.13 20.86 5.24
N ILE A 109 22.30 21.48 4.41
CA ILE A 109 22.61 22.74 3.75
C ILE A 109 21.81 23.90 4.36
N PRO A 110 22.20 25.16 4.17
CA PRO A 110 21.36 26.30 4.54
C PRO A 110 20.00 26.25 3.83
N LEU A 111 18.94 26.66 4.52
CA LEU A 111 17.61 26.77 3.91
C LEU A 111 17.57 27.92 2.90
N THR A 112 16.97 27.68 1.73
CA THR A 112 16.69 28.72 0.73
C THR A 112 15.20 29.06 0.73
N LEU A 113 14.88 30.30 0.31
CA LEU A 113 13.50 30.83 0.30
C LEU A 113 12.81 30.71 -1.06
N ASP A 114 13.55 30.36 -2.13
CA ASP A 114 12.96 30.22 -3.46
C ASP A 114 12.05 28.97 -3.52
N PRO A 115 10.75 29.12 -3.83
CA PRO A 115 9.82 27.99 -3.91
C PRO A 115 10.23 26.91 -4.92
N MET A 116 10.99 27.23 -5.97
CA MET A 116 11.47 26.22 -6.92
C MET A 116 12.57 25.35 -6.31
N GLU A 117 13.57 25.97 -5.70
CA GLU A 117 14.63 25.25 -4.98
C GLU A 117 14.06 24.43 -3.82
N LEU A 118 13.11 24.98 -3.05
CA LEU A 118 12.45 24.28 -1.95
C LEU A 118 11.84 22.94 -2.35
N LYS A 119 11.26 22.85 -3.55
CA LYS A 119 10.72 21.57 -4.08
C LYS A 119 11.83 20.56 -4.35
N GLU A 120 12.98 21.01 -4.83
CA GLU A 120 14.15 20.15 -5.07
C GLU A 120 14.78 19.68 -3.76
N LEU A 121 14.65 20.47 -2.70
CA LEU A 121 15.07 20.16 -1.34
C LEU A 121 14.14 19.19 -0.60
N GLU A 122 13.03 18.73 -1.18
CA GLU A 122 12.19 17.74 -0.51
C GLU A 122 12.99 16.47 -0.17
N TYR A 123 12.95 16.06 1.10
CA TYR A 123 13.75 14.98 1.69
C TYR A 123 15.26 15.28 1.85
N ARG A 124 15.69 16.53 1.70
CA ARG A 124 17.05 16.97 2.04
C ARG A 124 17.07 17.59 3.44
N PRO A 125 18.10 17.26 4.26
CA PRO A 125 18.35 17.98 5.49
C PRO A 125 18.75 19.43 5.22
N VAL A 126 18.19 20.34 5.99
CA VAL A 126 18.54 21.76 6.02
C VAL A 126 18.81 22.19 7.46
N LYS A 127 19.61 23.23 7.63
CA LYS A 127 19.91 23.84 8.91
C LYS A 127 19.41 25.28 8.95
N VAL A 128 18.74 25.64 10.05
CA VAL A 128 18.27 27.00 10.33
C VAL A 128 18.62 27.39 11.76
N ARG A 129 18.86 28.67 12.00
CA ARG A 129 19.09 29.24 13.33
C ARG A 129 18.01 30.25 13.66
N GLY A 130 17.58 30.28 14.92
CA GLY A 130 16.47 31.13 15.34
C GLY A 130 15.81 30.69 16.63
N HIS A 131 14.63 31.22 16.91
CA HIS A 131 13.87 30.90 18.12
C HIS A 131 12.42 30.50 17.79
N PHE A 132 11.78 29.77 18.69
CA PHE A 132 10.39 29.32 18.52
C PHE A 132 9.38 30.37 19.02
N ASP A 133 8.25 30.50 18.33
CA ASP A 133 7.04 31.14 18.85
C ASP A 133 6.09 30.08 19.41
N HIS A 134 6.25 29.80 20.71
CA HIS A 134 5.43 28.81 21.42
C HIS A 134 3.96 29.21 21.60
N SER A 135 3.60 30.47 21.35
CA SER A 135 2.22 30.95 21.50
C SER A 135 1.31 30.47 20.35
N LYS A 136 1.90 30.11 19.21
CA LYS A 136 1.19 29.75 17.97
C LYS A 136 1.43 28.30 17.54
N GLU A 137 1.64 27.41 18.50
CA GLU A 137 1.82 25.99 18.19
C GLU A 137 0.56 25.38 17.55
N LEU A 138 0.76 24.50 16.58
CA LEU A 138 -0.27 23.72 15.90
C LEU A 138 -0.09 22.24 16.19
N TYR A 139 -1.20 21.49 16.24
CA TYR A 139 -1.16 20.06 16.55
C TYR A 139 -1.69 19.22 15.39
N ILE A 140 -0.84 18.36 14.83
CA ILE A 140 -1.27 17.32 13.88
C ILE A 140 -1.55 16.03 14.66
N LEU A 141 -2.80 15.54 14.61
CA LEU A 141 -3.24 14.35 15.33
C LEU A 141 -4.38 13.61 14.60
N PRO A 142 -4.57 12.30 14.87
CA PRO A 142 -3.74 11.44 15.72
C PRO A 142 -2.40 11.07 15.06
N ARG A 143 -1.33 11.02 15.85
CA ARG A 143 -0.03 10.45 15.47
C ARG A 143 0.38 9.40 16.48
N SER A 144 1.23 8.48 16.05
CA SER A 144 1.83 7.47 16.92
C SER A 144 3.33 7.71 16.97
N LEU A 145 3.94 7.43 18.12
CA LEU A 145 5.38 7.47 18.27
C LEU A 145 6.04 6.56 17.23
N VAL A 146 7.03 7.10 16.54
CA VAL A 146 7.90 6.39 15.60
C VAL A 146 9.19 6.07 16.34
N ASP A 147 9.36 4.80 16.66
CA ASP A 147 10.55 4.28 17.33
C ASP A 147 10.96 3.00 16.61
N PRO A 148 11.99 3.05 15.74
CA PRO A 148 12.43 1.90 14.96
C PRO A 148 12.84 0.69 15.80
N GLU A 149 13.45 0.91 16.97
CA GLU A 149 13.89 -0.17 17.85
C GLU A 149 12.69 -0.84 18.50
N ARG A 150 11.73 -0.05 18.98
CA ARG A 150 10.49 -0.56 19.54
C ARG A 150 9.64 -1.27 18.49
N GLU A 151 9.51 -0.70 17.30
CA GLU A 151 8.78 -1.31 16.18
C GLU A 151 9.39 -2.67 15.80
N ALA A 152 10.72 -2.79 15.77
CA ALA A 152 11.40 -4.06 15.52
C ALA A 152 11.18 -5.10 16.64
N ARG A 153 11.20 -4.67 17.92
CA ARG A 153 10.96 -5.56 19.06
C ARG A 153 9.51 -6.02 19.20
N GLU A 154 8.57 -5.17 18.80
CA GLU A 154 7.13 -5.46 18.84
C GLU A 154 6.62 -6.10 17.53
N ALA A 155 7.45 -6.18 16.49
CA ALA A 155 7.10 -6.84 15.24
C ALA A 155 6.67 -8.30 15.47
N GLY A 156 5.43 -8.62 15.12
CA GLY A 156 4.86 -9.97 15.28
C GLY A 156 4.07 -10.20 16.59
N ARG A 157 3.97 -9.20 17.48
CA ARG A 157 3.03 -9.28 18.62
C ARG A 157 1.59 -9.00 18.17
N LEU A 158 0.66 -9.84 18.63
CA LEU A 158 -0.78 -9.69 18.37
C LEU A 158 -1.39 -8.48 19.08
N THR A 159 -0.74 -7.96 20.12
CA THR A 159 -1.16 -6.80 20.91
C THR A 159 -0.06 -5.75 20.96
N SER A 160 -0.06 -4.81 20.03
CA SER A 160 0.66 -3.54 20.16
C SER A 160 -0.36 -2.45 20.49
N ASN A 161 -0.12 -1.69 21.57
CA ASN A 161 -0.87 -0.47 21.84
C ASN A 161 0.05 0.71 21.47
N PRO A 162 -0.01 1.21 20.23
CA PRO A 162 0.80 2.35 19.83
C PRO A 162 0.41 3.55 20.69
N GLU A 163 1.41 4.24 21.24
CA GLU A 163 1.15 5.42 22.04
C GLU A 163 0.61 6.53 21.12
N ASN A 164 -0.67 6.86 21.30
CA ASN A 164 -1.32 7.90 20.53
C ASN A 164 -1.00 9.28 21.11
N GLY A 165 -0.73 10.22 20.20
CA GLY A 165 -0.32 11.57 20.52
C GLY A 165 -0.50 12.50 19.33
N ALA A 166 0.34 13.52 19.27
CA ALA A 166 0.33 14.52 18.23
C ALA A 166 1.76 14.88 17.81
N ASN A 167 1.90 15.36 16.58
CA ASN A 167 3.08 16.12 16.20
C ASN A 167 2.84 17.59 16.54
N VAL A 168 3.83 18.24 17.16
CA VAL A 168 3.80 19.67 17.51
C VAL A 168 4.53 20.46 16.44
N ILE A 169 3.80 21.33 15.77
CA ILE A 169 4.31 22.24 14.76
C ILE A 169 4.40 23.60 15.43
N THR A 170 5.56 24.22 15.39
CA THR A 170 5.80 25.51 16.04
C THR A 170 6.38 26.46 15.02
N PRO A 171 5.85 27.69 14.89
CA PRO A 171 6.50 28.71 14.09
C PRO A 171 7.89 29.01 14.64
N PHE A 172 8.85 29.16 13.75
CA PHE A 172 10.25 29.36 14.07
C PHE A 172 10.75 30.57 13.29
N TYR A 173 11.15 31.62 14.00
CA TYR A 173 11.70 32.81 13.39
C TYR A 173 13.17 32.55 13.05
N CYS A 174 13.50 32.50 11.77
CA CYS A 174 14.87 32.29 11.30
C CYS A 174 15.63 33.61 11.32
N THR A 175 16.58 33.78 12.24
CA THR A 175 17.38 35.00 12.39
C THR A 175 18.16 35.33 11.11
N ASP A 176 18.76 34.30 10.49
CA ASP A 176 19.60 34.48 9.30
C ASP A 176 18.81 34.90 8.05
N LEU A 177 17.53 34.48 7.97
CA LEU A 177 16.67 34.70 6.80
C LEU A 177 15.64 35.82 7.00
N GLY A 178 15.41 36.25 8.24
CA GLY A 178 14.44 37.28 8.59
C GLY A 178 12.98 36.87 8.38
N VAL A 179 12.69 35.57 8.27
CA VAL A 179 11.34 35.03 8.04
C VAL A 179 10.95 34.02 9.09
N THR A 180 9.64 33.85 9.32
CA THR A 180 9.11 32.78 10.18
C THR A 180 8.71 31.59 9.32
N ILE A 181 9.16 30.40 9.67
CA ILE A 181 8.80 29.14 8.99
C ILE A 181 8.06 28.20 9.94
N LEU A 182 7.50 27.10 9.43
CA LEU A 182 6.86 26.07 10.23
C LEU A 182 7.83 24.92 10.53
N VAL A 183 8.07 24.62 11.81
CA VAL A 183 8.92 23.49 12.20
C VAL A 183 8.09 22.46 12.94
N ASN A 184 8.02 21.24 12.41
CA ASN A 184 7.51 20.11 13.16
C ASN A 184 8.61 19.61 14.12
N ARG A 185 8.45 19.96 15.38
CA ARG A 185 9.34 19.58 16.49
C ARG A 185 9.24 18.09 16.83
N GLY A 186 8.18 17.43 16.36
CA GLY A 186 7.97 16.01 16.47
C GLY A 186 6.90 15.62 17.49
N PHE A 187 7.00 14.41 18.03
CA PHE A 187 5.90 13.72 18.71
C PHE A 187 5.81 14.08 20.20
N VAL A 188 4.58 14.26 20.68
CA VAL A 188 4.23 14.28 22.10
C VAL A 188 3.09 13.30 22.40
N PRO A 189 3.17 12.54 23.51
CA PRO A 189 2.04 11.77 24.02
C PRO A 189 0.82 12.67 24.27
N LYS A 190 -0.39 12.11 24.17
CA LYS A 190 -1.65 12.85 24.44
C LYS A 190 -1.66 13.56 25.80
N LYS A 191 -1.02 12.97 26.82
CA LYS A 191 -0.90 13.55 28.17
C LYS A 191 -0.01 14.81 28.22
N LYS A 192 0.90 14.96 27.25
CA LYS A 192 1.86 16.07 27.13
C LYS A 192 1.52 17.07 26.02
N LEU A 193 0.26 17.04 25.53
CA LEU A 193 -0.16 17.89 24.41
C LEU A 193 -0.10 19.38 24.78
N LYS A 194 -0.56 19.71 25.99
CA LYS A 194 -0.59 21.09 26.49
C LYS A 194 0.82 21.63 26.75
N PRO A 195 1.18 22.85 26.31
CA PRO A 195 2.47 23.48 26.57
C PRO A 195 2.91 23.44 28.04
N GLU A 196 1.98 23.73 28.95
CA GLU A 196 2.18 23.76 30.41
C GLU A 196 2.74 22.44 30.98
N THR A 197 2.45 21.33 30.32
CA THR A 197 2.90 19.99 30.76
C THR A 197 4.32 19.65 30.32
N ARG A 198 4.98 20.54 29.55
CA ARG A 198 6.30 20.33 28.95
C ARG A 198 7.16 21.60 28.92
N LEU A 199 7.16 22.36 30.01
CA LEU A 199 7.88 23.64 30.15
C LEU A 199 9.37 23.54 29.78
N LYS A 200 10.05 22.43 30.12
CA LYS A 200 11.46 22.21 29.75
C LYS A 200 11.71 22.21 28.24
N GLY A 201 10.68 21.85 27.46
CA GLY A 201 10.71 21.90 26.02
C GLY A 201 10.28 23.24 25.42
N GLN A 202 9.87 24.23 26.21
CA GLN A 202 9.48 25.55 25.72
C GLN A 202 10.65 26.52 25.91
N ILE A 203 11.67 26.32 25.08
CA ILE A 203 12.90 27.13 25.12
C ILE A 203 12.70 28.41 24.33
N GLU A 204 13.08 29.53 24.94
CA GLU A 204 12.97 30.87 24.32
C GLU A 204 14.28 31.32 23.68
N ASP A 205 15.38 30.61 23.97
CA ASP A 205 16.71 30.91 23.44
C ASP A 205 16.81 30.61 21.94
N GLU A 206 17.78 31.26 21.31
CA GLU A 206 18.17 30.97 19.94
C GLU A 206 18.88 29.62 19.84
N ILE A 207 18.44 28.79 18.89
CA ILE A 207 18.97 27.45 18.66
C ILE A 207 19.23 27.19 17.19
N ASP A 208 20.11 26.23 16.94
CA ASP A 208 20.27 25.60 15.63
C ASP A 208 19.30 24.42 15.51
N VAL A 209 18.41 24.45 14.52
CA VAL A 209 17.53 23.33 14.16
C VAL A 209 18.00 22.72 12.85
N THR A 210 18.25 21.42 12.87
CA THR A 210 18.42 20.63 11.65
C THR A 210 17.15 19.82 11.41
N GLY A 211 16.70 19.78 10.17
CA GLY A 211 15.54 18.99 9.83
C GLY A 211 15.35 18.82 8.33
N VAL A 212 14.34 18.05 7.95
CA VAL A 212 14.09 17.67 6.56
C VAL A 212 12.96 18.52 5.98
N VAL A 213 13.21 19.15 4.84
CA VAL A 213 12.19 19.92 4.11
C VAL A 213 11.10 18.97 3.61
N ARG A 214 9.84 19.33 3.85
CA ARG A 214 8.67 18.57 3.40
C ARG A 214 7.59 19.46 2.82
N MET A 215 7.01 19.05 1.70
CA MET A 215 5.99 19.80 0.99
C MET A 215 4.60 19.65 1.59
N SER A 216 3.68 20.55 1.23
CA SER A 216 2.27 20.46 1.60
C SER A 216 1.65 19.13 1.16
N GLU A 217 0.84 18.52 2.03
CA GLU A 217 0.18 17.25 1.77
C GLU A 217 -1.18 17.48 1.12
N THR A 218 -1.46 16.78 0.02
CA THR A 218 -2.82 16.68 -0.50
C THR A 218 -3.65 15.78 0.41
N ARG A 219 -4.83 16.28 0.81
CA ARG A 219 -5.78 15.51 1.61
C ARG A 219 -6.16 14.21 0.90
N LYS A 220 -5.97 13.08 1.58
CA LYS A 220 -6.37 11.75 1.08
C LYS A 220 -7.88 11.52 1.28
N PRO A 221 -8.52 10.70 0.43
CA PRO A 221 -9.87 10.22 0.70
C PRO A 221 -9.97 9.60 2.10
N PHE A 222 -11.08 9.85 2.80
CA PHE A 222 -11.35 9.37 4.17
C PHE A 222 -10.52 10.00 5.30
N VAL A 223 -9.66 10.98 5.00
CA VAL A 223 -9.06 11.84 6.04
C VAL A 223 -10.03 12.99 6.33
N PRO A 224 -10.38 13.28 7.60
CA PRO A 224 -11.21 14.43 7.94
C PRO A 224 -10.53 15.77 7.58
N GLU A 225 -11.32 16.83 7.44
CA GLU A 225 -10.79 18.17 7.20
C GLU A 225 -10.14 18.77 8.45
N ASN A 226 -9.13 19.61 8.25
CA ASN A 226 -8.46 20.30 9.35
C ASN A 226 -9.45 21.22 10.08
N ASN A 227 -9.42 21.18 11.41
CA ASN A 227 -10.22 22.08 12.24
C ASN A 227 -9.33 23.19 12.80
N ILE A 228 -9.37 24.35 12.13
CA ILE A 228 -8.53 25.51 12.45
C ILE A 228 -8.90 26.09 13.82
N GLU A 229 -10.19 26.28 14.10
CA GLU A 229 -10.68 26.89 15.35
C GLU A 229 -10.27 26.11 16.60
N LYS A 230 -10.31 24.78 16.53
CA LYS A 230 -9.90 23.90 17.64
C LYS A 230 -8.42 23.54 17.61
N ASN A 231 -7.66 24.08 16.66
CA ASN A 231 -6.26 23.78 16.42
C ASN A 231 -5.99 22.26 16.33
N ARG A 232 -6.83 21.55 15.55
CA ARG A 232 -6.70 20.10 15.31
C ARG A 232 -6.50 19.86 13.83
N TRP A 233 -5.28 19.51 13.48
CA TRP A 233 -4.87 19.25 12.11
C TRP A 233 -4.76 17.74 11.89
N HIS A 234 -5.19 17.27 10.73
CA HIS A 234 -5.13 15.86 10.34
C HIS A 234 -4.07 15.60 9.27
N TYR A 235 -3.78 16.60 8.44
CA TYR A 235 -2.75 16.58 7.40
C TYR A 235 -2.03 17.93 7.35
N ARG A 236 -0.83 17.93 6.77
CA ARG A 236 -0.02 19.15 6.62
C ARG A 236 -0.52 20.00 5.47
N ASP A 237 -1.25 21.06 5.78
CA ASP A 237 -1.67 22.09 4.82
C ASP A 237 -0.88 23.37 5.09
N LEU A 238 0.19 23.60 4.33
CA LEU A 238 1.12 24.69 4.61
C LEU A 238 0.48 26.06 4.44
N GLU A 239 -0.38 26.24 3.46
CA GLU A 239 -1.06 27.50 3.20
C GLU A 239 -2.02 27.86 4.33
N ALA A 240 -2.81 26.88 4.79
CA ALA A 240 -3.72 27.09 5.90
C ALA A 240 -2.96 27.31 7.22
N MET A 241 -1.88 26.56 7.47
CA MET A 241 -1.05 26.72 8.67
C MET A 241 -0.35 28.08 8.69
N ALA A 242 0.25 28.49 7.58
CA ALA A 242 0.90 29.79 7.38
C ALA A 242 -0.06 30.95 7.70
N LYS A 243 -1.29 30.91 7.19
CA LYS A 243 -2.31 31.94 7.46
C LYS A 243 -2.65 32.08 8.93
N VAL A 244 -2.64 30.99 9.70
CA VAL A 244 -2.98 30.99 11.13
C VAL A 244 -1.81 31.52 11.96
N THR A 245 -0.58 31.19 11.57
CA THR A 245 0.61 31.52 12.36
C THR A 245 1.27 32.84 11.97
N GLY A 246 1.04 33.31 10.73
CA GLY A 246 1.80 34.39 10.10
C GLY A 246 3.19 33.95 9.63
N ALA A 247 3.42 32.63 9.51
CA ALA A 247 4.64 32.08 8.94
C ALA A 247 4.56 31.98 7.42
N GLU A 248 5.70 31.87 6.76
CA GLU A 248 5.79 31.46 5.36
C GLU A 248 5.36 29.98 5.21
N PRO A 249 4.84 29.56 4.04
CA PRO A 249 4.44 28.18 3.77
C PRO A 249 5.65 27.25 3.53
N ILE A 250 6.68 27.40 4.35
CA ILE A 250 7.90 26.61 4.38
C ILE A 250 7.86 25.72 5.62
N PHE A 251 8.16 24.43 5.44
CA PHE A 251 8.04 23.45 6.51
C PHE A 251 9.23 22.49 6.60
N ILE A 252 9.69 22.29 7.83
CA ILE A 252 10.79 21.39 8.16
C ILE A 252 10.34 20.40 9.26
N ASP A 253 10.59 19.11 9.05
CA ASP A 253 10.53 18.11 10.12
C ASP A 253 11.87 18.07 10.86
N ALA A 254 11.89 18.49 12.13
CA ALA A 254 13.10 18.47 12.94
C ALA A 254 13.67 17.05 13.07
N ASP A 255 14.99 16.92 12.99
CA ASP A 255 15.69 15.67 13.21
C ASP A 255 15.69 15.28 14.70
N PHE A 256 16.14 14.05 15.00
CA PHE A 256 16.20 13.60 16.39
C PHE A 256 17.24 14.39 17.20
N ARG A 257 18.33 14.87 16.58
CA ARG A 257 19.41 15.61 17.26
C ARG A 257 18.97 16.99 17.72
N SER A 258 18.00 17.60 17.04
CA SER A 258 17.37 18.87 17.38
C SER A 258 16.25 18.71 18.43
N THR A 259 16.09 17.52 19.01
CA THR A 259 15.14 17.28 20.09
C THR A 259 15.57 18.00 21.36
N VAL A 260 14.71 18.88 21.87
CA VAL A 260 14.91 19.55 23.15
C VAL A 260 14.50 18.60 24.29
N PRO A 261 15.37 18.34 25.29
CA PRO A 261 15.03 17.49 26.41
C PRO A 261 13.76 17.94 27.14
N GLY A 262 12.79 17.03 27.28
CA GLY A 262 11.49 17.33 27.89
C GLY A 262 10.47 17.97 26.95
N GLY A 263 10.83 18.26 25.70
CA GLY A 263 9.96 18.71 24.62
C GLY A 263 9.45 17.59 23.71
N PRO A 264 8.86 17.97 22.55
CA PRO A 264 8.49 17.04 21.49
C PRO A 264 9.71 16.27 20.96
N ILE A 265 9.53 14.99 20.66
CA ILE A 265 10.59 14.10 20.18
C ILE A 265 10.72 14.25 18.66
N GLY A 266 11.85 14.75 18.17
CA GLY A 266 12.14 14.92 16.74
C GLY A 266 12.39 13.59 16.01
N GLY A 267 12.69 13.67 14.71
CA GLY A 267 13.00 12.49 13.88
C GLY A 267 11.80 11.59 13.60
N GLN A 268 10.58 12.11 13.72
CA GLN A 268 9.32 11.34 13.60
C GLN A 268 8.83 11.22 12.15
N THR A 269 9.66 11.59 11.17
CA THR A 269 9.33 11.49 9.76
C THR A 269 9.35 10.04 9.31
N ARG A 270 8.18 9.44 9.13
CA ARG A 270 8.07 8.11 8.51
C ARG A 270 8.29 8.20 7.00
N VAL A 271 9.47 7.77 6.55
CA VAL A 271 9.75 7.50 5.12
C VAL A 271 9.81 6.00 4.91
N SER A 272 8.68 5.32 5.11
CA SER A 272 8.57 3.89 4.84
C SER A 272 7.72 3.63 3.60
N LEU A 273 8.32 2.96 2.62
CA LEU A 273 7.61 2.42 1.47
C LEU A 273 7.29 0.95 1.76
N ARG A 274 6.01 0.62 1.88
CA ARG A 274 5.56 -0.77 2.14
C ARG A 274 6.10 -1.72 1.05
N ASN A 275 6.76 -2.80 1.47
CA ASN A 275 7.43 -3.75 0.58
C ASN A 275 7.06 -5.21 0.88
N GLU A 276 5.92 -5.65 0.35
CA GLU A 276 5.44 -7.05 0.47
C GLU A 276 5.87 -7.92 -0.72
N HIS A 277 6.69 -7.39 -1.64
CA HIS A 277 6.94 -8.04 -2.93
C HIS A 277 7.64 -9.39 -2.78
N MET A 278 8.46 -9.60 -1.74
CA MET A 278 9.11 -10.89 -1.50
C MET A 278 8.10 -12.02 -1.25
N GLN A 279 7.09 -11.78 -0.42
CA GLN A 279 6.05 -12.77 -0.14
C GLN A 279 5.32 -13.14 -1.44
N TYR A 280 4.95 -12.15 -2.24
CA TYR A 280 4.31 -12.39 -3.53
C TYR A 280 5.21 -13.14 -4.50
N ILE A 281 6.51 -12.82 -4.58
CA ILE A 281 7.47 -13.55 -5.41
C ILE A 281 7.46 -15.04 -5.05
N ILE A 282 7.51 -15.38 -3.75
CA ILE A 282 7.45 -16.75 -3.27
C ILE A 282 6.12 -17.42 -3.66
N THR A 283 4.99 -16.73 -3.47
CA THR A 283 3.68 -17.25 -3.84
C THR A 283 3.59 -17.55 -5.35
N TRP A 284 3.99 -16.61 -6.21
CA TRP A 284 3.86 -16.77 -7.66
C TRP A 284 4.78 -17.85 -8.22
N TYR A 285 6.04 -17.89 -7.79
CA TYR A 285 6.94 -18.96 -8.22
C TYR A 285 6.59 -20.31 -7.59
N GLY A 286 6.05 -20.34 -6.37
CA GLY A 286 5.52 -21.56 -5.75
C GLY A 286 4.34 -22.13 -6.53
N LEU A 287 3.38 -21.29 -6.92
CA LEU A 287 2.25 -21.69 -7.78
C LEU A 287 2.73 -22.16 -9.16
N CYS A 288 3.68 -21.45 -9.76
CA CYS A 288 4.30 -21.86 -11.02
C CYS A 288 4.93 -23.24 -10.92
N ALA A 289 5.72 -23.51 -9.88
CA ALA A 289 6.38 -24.80 -9.67
C ALA A 289 5.37 -25.92 -9.43
N ALA A 290 4.38 -25.72 -8.55
CA ALA A 290 3.36 -26.71 -8.23
C ALA A 290 2.51 -27.08 -9.47
N THR A 291 2.03 -26.08 -10.21
CA THR A 291 1.21 -26.30 -11.41
C THR A 291 2.00 -26.93 -12.55
N SER A 292 3.27 -26.54 -12.74
CA SER A 292 4.19 -27.20 -13.68
C SER A 292 4.44 -28.66 -13.31
N PHE A 293 4.64 -28.95 -12.02
CA PHE A 293 4.88 -30.30 -11.52
C PHE A 293 3.65 -31.22 -11.72
N MET A 294 2.45 -30.73 -11.38
CA MET A 294 1.20 -31.46 -11.61
C MET A 294 0.99 -31.74 -13.11
N TRP A 295 1.27 -30.75 -13.96
CA TRP A 295 1.19 -30.92 -15.41
C TRP A 295 2.17 -31.99 -15.92
N TYR A 296 3.42 -31.93 -15.46
CA TYR A 296 4.47 -32.89 -15.82
C TYR A 296 4.10 -34.32 -15.39
N ARG A 297 3.63 -34.51 -14.15
CA ARG A 297 3.18 -35.83 -13.65
C ARG A 297 2.03 -36.39 -14.47
N LYS A 298 1.02 -35.56 -14.76
CA LYS A 298 -0.19 -35.98 -15.48
C LYS A 298 0.07 -36.32 -16.94
N PHE A 299 0.83 -35.49 -17.66
CA PHE A 299 0.92 -35.58 -19.13
C PHE A 299 2.23 -36.19 -19.64
N ILE A 300 3.32 -36.16 -18.87
CA ILE A 300 4.61 -36.76 -19.26
C ILE A 300 4.81 -38.11 -18.56
N GLN A 301 4.69 -38.15 -17.24
CA GLN A 301 4.85 -39.40 -16.48
C GLN A 301 3.61 -40.31 -16.56
N LYS A 302 2.45 -39.78 -17.01
CA LYS A 302 1.16 -40.48 -17.11
C LYS A 302 0.71 -41.14 -15.81
N ILE A 303 1.12 -40.60 -14.67
CA ILE A 303 0.71 -41.10 -13.36
C ILE A 303 -0.69 -40.51 -13.07
N PRO A 304 -1.68 -41.30 -12.64
CA PRO A 304 -2.95 -40.73 -12.18
C PRO A 304 -2.66 -39.79 -11.01
N LEU A 305 -3.20 -38.56 -11.10
CA LEU A 305 -3.07 -37.56 -10.04
C LEU A 305 -3.85 -37.98 -8.79
#